data_AF-X1HVQ5-F1
#
_entry.id   AF-X1HVQ5-F1
#
_cell.length_a   1.000
_cell.length_b   1.000
_cell.length_c   1.000
_cell.angle_alpha   90.00
_cell.angle_beta   90.00
_cell.angle_gamma   90.00
#
_symmetry.space_group_name_H-M   'P 1'
#
loop_
_entity.id
_entity.type
_entity.pdbx_description
1 polymer ?
#
loop_
_entity_poly.entity_id
_entity_poly.type
_entity_poly.pdbx_seq_one_letter_code
_entity_poly.pdbx_strand_id
1 'polypeptide(L)'
;PQALIAMHRRVKDERMLRQGLRTLQWLLDVQTDPLGHHLSLIGNDGWLPRGENKARFDQQPIEVASLMEACYEALLATGEHRWRVAMDQCFAWFLGRNDLHEMLYNFTTGGCFDGLHSTEVNQNQGAESTVCWLMALHCMHHVAHESVLTPNASRPLHQENGSFC
;
A
#
# COMPACT_ATOMS: atom_id res chain seq x y z
N PRO A 1 1.46 -7.26 -9.11
CA PRO A 1 0.61 -8.19 -8.30
C PRO A 1 -0.88 -7.81 -8.29
N GLN A 2 -1.21 -6.51 -8.23
CA GLN A 2 -2.58 -5.99 -8.19
C GLN A 2 -3.52 -6.69 -9.20
N ALA A 3 -3.14 -6.71 -10.48
CA ALA A 3 -4.00 -7.26 -11.53
C ALA A 3 -4.34 -8.75 -11.33
N LEU A 4 -3.40 -9.55 -10.81
CA LEU A 4 -3.66 -10.96 -10.49
C LEU A 4 -4.71 -11.11 -9.38
N ILE A 5 -4.62 -10.26 -8.36
CA ILE A 5 -5.54 -10.26 -7.20
C ILE A 5 -6.92 -9.74 -7.63
N ALA A 6 -6.97 -8.63 -8.34
CA ALA A 6 -8.20 -8.04 -8.86
C ALA A 6 -8.93 -9.04 -9.79
N MET A 7 -8.18 -9.71 -10.67
CA MET A 7 -8.77 -10.66 -11.60
C MET A 7 -9.32 -11.90 -10.90
N HIS A 8 -8.65 -12.40 -9.85
CA HIS A 8 -9.21 -13.46 -9.02
C HIS A 8 -10.63 -13.13 -8.54
N ARG A 9 -10.90 -11.89 -8.12
CA ARG A 9 -12.25 -11.52 -7.63
C ARG A 9 -13.32 -11.67 -8.72
N ARG A 10 -12.95 -11.57 -10.01
CA ARG A 10 -13.82 -11.72 -11.18
C ARG A 10 -13.96 -13.17 -11.64
N VAL A 11 -12.84 -13.90 -11.78
CA VAL A 11 -12.83 -15.25 -12.39
C VAL A 11 -12.70 -16.39 -11.39
N LYS A 12 -12.50 -16.07 -10.10
CA LYS A 12 -12.35 -17.02 -8.98
C LYS A 12 -11.20 -18.02 -9.15
N ASP A 13 -10.10 -17.62 -9.81
CA ASP A 13 -8.89 -18.46 -9.93
C ASP A 13 -7.99 -18.30 -8.70
N GLU A 14 -7.93 -19.32 -7.86
CA GLU A 14 -7.13 -19.37 -6.62
C GLU A 14 -5.62 -19.30 -6.87
N ARG A 15 -5.14 -19.74 -8.04
CA ARG A 15 -3.71 -19.71 -8.37
C ARG A 15 -3.27 -18.27 -8.62
N MET A 16 -4.11 -17.47 -9.29
CA MET A 16 -3.87 -16.04 -9.51
C MET A 16 -3.82 -15.30 -8.19
N LEU A 17 -4.78 -15.55 -7.29
CA LEU A 17 -4.78 -14.95 -5.95
C LEU A 17 -3.50 -15.30 -5.19
N ARG A 18 -3.19 -16.59 -5.08
CA ARG A 18 -2.01 -17.06 -4.35
C ARG A 18 -0.72 -16.46 -4.89
N GLN A 19 -0.57 -16.39 -6.21
CA GLN A 19 0.61 -15.78 -6.82
C GLN A 19 0.66 -14.27 -6.55
N GLY A 20 -0.47 -13.57 -6.72
CA GLY A 20 -0.60 -12.14 -6.46
C GLY A 20 -0.25 -11.77 -5.03
N LEU A 21 -0.82 -12.47 -4.04
CA LEU A 21 -0.56 -12.22 -2.61
C LEU A 21 0.88 -12.52 -2.22
N ARG A 22 1.47 -13.61 -2.72
CA ARG A 22 2.90 -13.92 -2.45
C ARG A 22 3.82 -12.86 -3.02
N THR A 23 3.57 -12.41 -4.25
CA THR A 23 4.37 -11.36 -4.89
C THR A 23 4.18 -10.03 -4.17
N LEU A 24 2.97 -9.69 -3.74
CA LEU A 24 2.70 -8.48 -2.96
C LEU A 24 3.41 -8.50 -1.60
N GLN A 25 3.31 -9.61 -0.87
CA GLN A 25 4.00 -9.73 0.42
C GLN A 25 5.51 -9.57 0.25
N TRP A 26 6.11 -10.26 -0.72
CA TRP A 26 7.53 -10.12 -1.00
C TRP A 26 7.93 -8.68 -1.36
N LEU A 27 7.11 -7.97 -2.15
CA LEU A 27 7.36 -6.57 -2.47
C LEU A 27 7.31 -5.68 -1.22
N LEU A 28 6.35 -5.87 -0.33
CA LEU A 28 6.29 -5.14 0.93
C LEU A 28 7.51 -5.42 1.80
N ASP A 29 7.88 -6.69 1.96
CA ASP A 29 9.06 -7.09 2.76
C ASP A 29 10.34 -6.42 2.25
N VAL A 30 10.48 -6.30 0.93
CA VAL A 30 11.64 -5.64 0.30
C VAL A 30 11.54 -4.12 0.37
N GLN A 31 10.34 -3.54 0.34
CA GLN A 31 10.09 -2.09 0.27
C GLN A 31 9.71 -1.45 1.61
N THR A 32 9.87 -2.18 2.70
CA THR A 32 9.79 -1.65 4.06
C THR A 32 11.20 -1.53 4.65
N ASP A 33 11.41 -0.57 5.55
CA ASP A 33 12.67 -0.48 6.29
C ASP A 33 12.89 -1.74 7.17
N PRO A 34 14.14 -2.11 7.49
CA PRO A 34 14.44 -3.32 8.26
C PRO A 34 13.79 -3.40 9.65
N LEU A 35 13.42 -2.27 10.25
CA LEU A 35 12.72 -2.20 11.53
C LEU A 35 11.19 -2.28 11.38
N GLY A 36 10.66 -2.23 10.15
CA GLY A 36 9.22 -2.36 9.88
C GLY A 36 8.42 -1.09 10.19
N HIS A 37 9.08 0.06 10.35
CA HIS A 37 8.47 1.31 10.77
C HIS A 37 7.85 2.11 9.63
N HIS A 38 8.45 2.09 8.44
CA HIS A 38 8.02 2.86 7.28
C HIS A 38 8.37 2.21 5.95
N LEU A 39 7.73 2.67 4.88
CA LEU A 39 8.13 2.28 3.52
C LEU A 39 9.45 2.95 3.14
N SER A 40 10.37 2.12 2.66
CA SER A 40 11.62 2.51 2.04
C SER A 40 11.61 1.86 0.66
N LEU A 41 11.16 2.57 -0.36
CA LEU A 41 10.98 1.98 -1.68
C LEU A 41 12.33 1.65 -2.34
N ILE A 42 12.28 0.83 -3.39
CA ILE A 42 13.43 0.66 -4.28
C ILE A 42 13.51 1.94 -5.11
N GLY A 43 14.51 2.77 -4.84
CA GLY A 43 14.74 3.99 -5.59
C GLY A 43 15.14 3.73 -7.05
N ASN A 44 14.80 4.67 -7.92
CA ASN A 44 15.05 4.59 -9.36
C ASN A 44 16.48 5.06 -9.76
N ASP A 45 17.28 5.57 -8.82
CA ASP A 45 18.73 5.77 -8.99
C ASP A 45 19.49 4.45 -8.79
N GLY A 46 19.12 3.44 -9.58
CA GLY A 46 19.63 2.08 -9.52
C GLY A 46 18.53 1.03 -9.58
N TRP A 47 18.78 -0.14 -9.00
CA TRP A 47 17.86 -1.27 -8.97
C TRP A 47 18.04 -2.05 -7.67
N LEU A 48 17.27 -3.13 -7.50
CA LEU A 48 17.58 -4.19 -6.54
C LEU A 48 18.22 -5.39 -7.29
N PRO A 49 19.56 -5.53 -7.27
CA PRO A 49 20.20 -6.73 -7.78
C PRO A 49 19.90 -7.92 -6.88
N ARG A 50 19.91 -9.12 -7.46
CA ARG A 50 19.61 -10.35 -6.71
C ARG A 50 20.68 -10.60 -5.65
N GLY A 51 20.29 -10.54 -4.38
CA GLY A 51 21.17 -10.81 -3.24
C GLY A 51 21.97 -9.61 -2.77
N GLU A 52 21.69 -8.41 -3.29
CA GLU A 52 22.35 -7.17 -2.93
C GLU A 52 21.38 -6.18 -2.26
N ASN A 53 21.89 -5.00 -1.92
CA ASN A 53 21.08 -3.93 -1.37
C ASN A 53 20.28 -3.23 -2.47
N LYS A 54 19.03 -2.87 -2.18
CA LYS A 54 18.22 -2.02 -3.05
C LYS A 54 18.84 -0.62 -3.15
N ALA A 55 18.72 0.00 -4.32
CA ALA A 55 18.77 1.46 -4.41
C ALA A 55 17.71 2.04 -3.47
N ARG A 56 18.08 3.05 -2.68
CA ARG A 56 17.21 3.60 -1.62
C ARG A 56 16.58 4.93 -1.98
N PHE A 57 17.04 5.60 -3.02
CA PHE A 57 16.69 7.00 -3.29
C PHE A 57 16.34 7.22 -4.76
N ASP A 58 15.68 8.34 -5.03
CA ASP A 58 14.82 8.54 -6.19
C ASP A 58 13.57 7.64 -6.10
N GLN A 59 12.98 7.57 -4.91
CA GLN A 59 11.71 6.86 -4.69
C GLN A 59 10.57 7.68 -5.28
N GLN A 60 9.65 7.03 -6.00
CA GLN A 60 8.63 7.73 -6.78
C GLN A 60 7.20 7.50 -6.23
N PRO A 61 6.34 8.54 -6.23
CA PRO A 61 4.92 8.44 -5.86
C PRO A 61 4.15 7.29 -6.54
N ILE A 62 4.48 6.98 -7.81
CA ILE A 62 3.80 5.95 -8.60
C ILE A 62 3.98 4.55 -8.00
N GLU A 63 5.13 4.27 -7.41
CA GLU A 63 5.40 2.98 -6.76
C GLU A 63 4.55 2.82 -5.50
N VAL A 64 4.42 3.90 -4.71
CA VAL A 64 3.58 3.94 -3.51
C VAL A 64 2.11 3.75 -3.86
N ALA A 65 1.61 4.49 -4.85
CA ALA A 65 0.22 4.37 -5.31
C ALA A 65 -0.06 2.94 -5.81
N SER A 66 0.86 2.36 -6.58
CA SER A 66 0.74 0.99 -7.09
C SER A 66 0.74 -0.07 -5.99
N LEU A 67 1.59 0.07 -4.97
CA LEU A 67 1.60 -0.81 -3.79
C LEU A 67 0.30 -0.70 -3.01
N MET A 68 -0.19 0.52 -2.81
CA MET A 68 -1.42 0.79 -2.07
C MET A 68 -2.64 0.17 -2.75
N GLU A 69 -2.78 0.32 -4.07
CA GLU A 69 -3.85 -0.32 -4.84
C GLU A 69 -3.77 -1.84 -4.79
N ALA A 70 -2.55 -2.41 -4.84
CA ALA A 70 -2.37 -3.85 -4.70
C ALA A 70 -2.81 -4.34 -3.30
N CYS A 71 -2.48 -3.59 -2.24
CA CYS A 71 -2.92 -3.87 -0.88
C CYS A 71 -4.43 -3.74 -0.73
N TYR A 72 -5.05 -2.76 -1.39
CA TYR A 72 -6.49 -2.60 -1.40
C TYR A 72 -7.20 -3.79 -2.05
N GLU A 73 -6.74 -4.25 -3.22
CA GLU A 73 -7.31 -5.46 -3.83
C GLU A 73 -7.08 -6.71 -2.96
N ALA A 74 -5.94 -6.81 -2.27
CA ALA A 74 -5.67 -7.89 -1.34
C ALA A 74 -6.62 -7.84 -0.12
N LEU A 75 -6.89 -6.65 0.41
CA LEU A 75 -7.88 -6.43 1.47
C LEU A 75 -9.27 -6.87 1.00
N LEU A 76 -9.70 -6.45 -0.19
CA LEU A 76 -11.01 -6.84 -0.75
C LEU A 76 -11.12 -8.34 -1.06
N ALA A 77 -10.02 -8.99 -1.46
CA ALA A 77 -10.01 -10.40 -1.79
C ALA A 77 -9.96 -11.30 -0.55
N THR A 78 -9.31 -10.87 0.53
CA THR A 78 -8.99 -11.73 1.69
C THR A 78 -9.63 -11.29 3.01
N GLY A 79 -9.97 -10.00 3.15
CA GLY A 79 -10.41 -9.40 4.40
C GLY A 79 -9.32 -9.27 5.47
N GLU A 80 -8.06 -9.62 5.17
CA GLU A 80 -7.00 -9.65 6.18
C GLU A 80 -6.52 -8.24 6.56
N HIS A 81 -6.55 -7.93 7.86
CA HIS A 81 -6.22 -6.60 8.38
C HIS A 81 -4.79 -6.12 8.05
N ARG A 82 -3.83 -7.03 7.86
CA ARG A 82 -2.45 -6.69 7.49
C ARG A 82 -2.36 -5.84 6.20
N TRP A 83 -3.28 -6.04 5.26
CA TRP A 83 -3.30 -5.27 4.02
C TRP A 83 -3.73 -3.83 4.27
N ARG A 84 -4.64 -3.60 5.22
CA ARG A 84 -4.99 -2.26 5.68
C ARG A 84 -3.80 -1.55 6.34
N VAL A 85 -3.07 -2.26 7.21
CA VAL A 85 -1.85 -1.71 7.83
C VAL A 85 -0.82 -1.32 6.77
N ALA A 86 -0.64 -2.13 5.73
CA ALA A 86 0.25 -1.80 4.61
C ALA A 86 -0.24 -0.58 3.81
N MET A 87 -1.56 -0.44 3.58
CA MET A 87 -2.13 0.78 2.98
C MET A 87 -1.84 2.01 3.83
N ASP A 88 -1.99 1.93 5.15
CA ASP A 88 -1.72 3.03 6.08
C ASP A 88 -0.25 3.46 6.01
N GLN A 89 0.69 2.50 5.86
CA GLN A 89 2.10 2.80 5.63
C GLN A 89 2.34 3.49 4.28
N CYS A 90 1.69 3.02 3.20
CA CYS A 90 1.75 3.68 1.88
C CYS A 90 1.30 5.13 1.96
N PHE A 91 0.15 5.38 2.59
CA PHE A 91 -0.37 6.73 2.73
C PHE A 91 0.51 7.61 3.62
N ALA A 92 1.02 7.06 4.72
CA ALA A 92 1.91 7.79 5.62
C ALA A 92 3.24 8.20 4.95
N TRP A 93 3.70 7.47 3.93
CA TRP A 93 4.89 7.84 3.16
C TRP A 93 4.77 9.22 2.51
N PHE A 94 3.61 9.55 1.93
CA PHE A 94 3.32 10.88 1.38
C PHE A 94 3.33 11.98 2.45
N LEU A 95 3.05 11.60 3.70
CA LEU A 95 2.95 12.48 4.87
C LEU A 95 4.25 12.53 5.69
N GLY A 96 5.37 12.05 5.16
CA GLY A 96 6.67 12.13 5.82
C GLY A 96 7.03 10.93 6.68
N ARG A 97 6.28 9.83 6.66
CA ARG A 97 6.73 8.56 7.22
C ARG A 97 7.51 7.78 6.15
N ASN A 98 8.66 8.33 5.78
CA ASN A 98 9.58 7.84 4.76
C ASN A 98 11.04 8.02 5.21
N ASP A 99 12.00 7.67 4.35
CA ASP A 99 13.42 7.67 4.68
C ASP A 99 14.03 9.04 5.05
N LEU A 100 13.43 10.16 4.62
CA LEU A 100 13.91 11.51 4.97
C LEU A 100 13.06 12.23 6.01
N HIS A 101 11.94 11.63 6.43
CA HIS A 101 10.96 12.27 7.29
C HIS A 101 10.34 13.57 6.71
N GLU A 102 10.28 13.67 5.37
CA GLU A 102 9.78 14.85 4.66
C GLU A 102 8.46 14.57 3.95
N MET A 103 7.52 15.52 3.99
CA MET A 103 6.23 15.38 3.30
C MET A 103 6.39 15.54 1.80
N LEU A 104 5.79 14.63 1.02
CA LEU A 104 5.67 14.79 -0.42
C LEU A 104 4.39 15.51 -0.82
N TYR A 105 3.32 15.37 -0.04
CA TYR A 105 2.12 16.19 -0.26
C TYR A 105 2.34 17.62 0.24
N ASN A 106 2.09 18.59 -0.63
CA ASN A 106 2.20 20.01 -0.30
C ASN A 106 0.81 20.57 0.03
N PHE A 107 0.56 20.81 1.32
CA PHE A 107 -0.71 21.34 1.82
C PHE A 107 -1.01 22.79 1.36
N THR A 108 0.01 23.55 0.94
CA THR A 108 -0.16 24.93 0.46
C THR A 108 -0.61 24.97 -0.99
N THR A 109 -0.02 24.14 -1.85
CA THR A 109 -0.34 24.11 -3.29
C THR A 109 -1.41 23.09 -3.64
N GLY A 110 -1.61 22.07 -2.79
CA GLY A 110 -2.43 20.90 -3.10
C GLY A 110 -1.77 19.91 -4.06
N GLY A 111 -0.51 20.14 -4.46
CA GLY A 111 0.25 19.24 -5.31
C GLY A 111 1.04 18.19 -4.52
N CYS A 112 1.69 17.29 -5.24
CA CYS A 112 2.57 16.28 -4.69
C CYS A 112 3.95 16.42 -5.34
N PHE A 113 5.00 16.28 -4.54
CA PHE A 113 6.37 16.32 -5.00
C PHE A 113 6.76 15.03 -5.75
N ASP A 114 7.63 15.16 -6.76
CA ASP A 114 7.87 14.09 -7.73
C ASP A 114 8.71 12.92 -7.22
N GLY A 115 9.35 13.05 -6.06
CA GLY A 115 10.11 11.95 -5.49
C GLY A 115 10.96 12.32 -4.29
N LEU A 116 11.55 11.29 -3.71
CA LEU A 116 12.45 11.39 -2.56
C LEU A 116 13.88 11.12 -3.02
N HIS A 117 14.71 12.17 -3.13
CA HIS A 117 16.14 12.02 -3.43
C HIS A 117 16.91 11.60 -2.17
N SER A 118 18.24 11.56 -2.25
CA SER A 118 19.11 11.13 -1.14
C SER A 118 19.18 12.11 0.03
N THR A 119 18.94 13.40 -0.22
CA THR A 119 19.06 14.45 0.79
C THR A 119 17.86 15.37 0.89
N GLU A 120 16.97 15.36 -0.10
CA GLU A 120 15.83 16.29 -0.18
C GLU A 120 14.67 15.68 -0.97
N VAL A 121 13.48 16.21 -0.76
CA VAL A 121 12.34 15.99 -1.66
C VAL A 121 12.54 16.77 -2.96
N ASN A 122 12.22 16.12 -4.09
CA ASN A 122 12.17 16.76 -5.40
C ASN A 122 11.07 17.82 -5.44
N GLN A 123 11.44 19.10 -5.53
CA GLN A 123 10.50 20.22 -5.46
C GLN A 123 9.54 20.32 -6.65
N ASN A 124 9.75 19.54 -7.72
CA ASN A 124 8.83 19.49 -8.85
C ASN A 124 7.50 18.88 -8.41
N GLN A 125 6.39 19.45 -8.89
CA GLN A 125 5.04 18.96 -8.64
C GLN A 125 4.37 18.62 -9.97
N GLY A 126 4.78 17.49 -10.54
CA GLY A 126 4.23 16.96 -11.77
C GLY A 126 2.76 16.54 -11.65
N ALA A 127 2.13 16.39 -12.82
CA ALA A 127 0.78 15.83 -12.89
C ALA A 127 0.73 14.38 -12.38
N GLU A 128 1.77 13.59 -12.66
CA GLU A 128 1.85 12.17 -12.27
C GLU A 128 1.84 12.01 -10.74
N SER A 129 2.74 12.68 -10.04
CA SER A 129 2.84 12.63 -8.57
C SER A 129 1.56 13.11 -7.89
N THR A 130 0.94 14.17 -8.43
CA THR A 130 -0.34 14.68 -7.95
C THR A 130 -1.46 13.66 -8.13
N VAL A 131 -1.53 12.99 -9.29
CA VAL A 131 -2.49 11.90 -9.52
C VAL A 131 -2.23 10.72 -8.57
N CYS A 132 -0.96 10.35 -8.34
CA CYS A 132 -0.60 9.28 -7.41
C CYS A 132 -1.09 9.57 -5.99
N TRP A 133 -0.92 10.81 -5.51
CA TRP A 133 -1.46 11.26 -4.23
C TRP A 133 -3.01 11.15 -4.20
N LEU A 134 -3.68 11.62 -5.25
CA LEU A 134 -5.15 11.56 -5.32
C LEU A 134 -5.67 10.12 -5.36
N MET A 135 -4.98 9.21 -6.04
CA MET A 135 -5.29 7.77 -6.04
C MET A 135 -5.16 7.18 -4.62
N ALA A 136 -4.08 7.50 -3.91
CA ALA A 136 -3.87 7.06 -2.54
C ALA A 136 -4.96 7.60 -1.59
N LEU A 137 -5.29 8.88 -1.70
CA LEU A 137 -6.37 9.52 -0.93
C LEU A 137 -7.74 8.89 -1.23
N HIS A 138 -8.03 8.67 -2.50
CA HIS A 138 -9.27 8.02 -2.94
C HIS A 138 -9.40 6.61 -2.36
N CYS A 139 -8.31 5.85 -2.39
CA CYS A 139 -8.26 4.50 -1.83
C CYS A 139 -8.51 4.50 -0.30
N MET A 140 -7.93 5.46 0.45
CA MET A 140 -8.26 5.61 1.88
C MET A 140 -9.71 5.98 2.13
N HIS A 141 -10.26 6.89 1.33
CA HIS A 141 -11.65 7.31 1.43
C HIS A 141 -12.59 6.12 1.23
N HIS A 142 -12.31 5.26 0.25
CA HIS A 142 -13.09 4.05 0.01
C HIS A 142 -13.09 3.11 1.21
N VAL A 143 -11.92 2.78 1.75
CA VAL A 143 -11.85 1.86 2.89
C VAL A 143 -12.52 2.43 4.15
N ALA A 144 -12.34 3.73 4.40
CA ALA A 144 -13.02 4.39 5.52
C ALA A 144 -14.54 4.29 5.36
N HIS A 145 -15.06 4.56 4.17
CA HIS A 145 -16.51 4.52 3.93
C HIS A 145 -17.07 3.08 3.95
N GLU A 146 -16.36 2.09 3.42
CA GLU A 146 -16.78 0.68 3.49
C GLU A 146 -16.77 0.13 4.93
N SER A 147 -15.80 0.54 5.74
CA SER A 147 -15.73 0.17 7.17
C SER A 147 -16.89 0.75 7.99
N VAL A 148 -17.35 1.96 7.63
CA VAL A 148 -18.53 2.60 8.24
C VAL A 148 -19.82 1.90 7.83
N LEU A 149 -19.90 1.40 6.59
CA LEU A 149 -21.09 0.69 6.08
C LEU A 149 -21.17 -0.78 6.50
N THR A 150 -20.05 -1.41 6.90
CA THR A 150 -20.01 -2.82 7.33
C THR A 150 -19.34 -3.02 8.70
N PRO A 151 -19.89 -2.50 9.81
CA PRO A 151 -19.21 -2.55 11.10
C PRO A 151 -19.05 -3.95 11.73
N ASN A 152 -19.66 -5.01 11.17
CA ASN A 152 -19.91 -6.26 11.94
C ASN A 152 -19.82 -7.59 11.16
N ALA A 153 -19.10 -7.67 10.04
CA ALA A 153 -19.00 -8.93 9.27
C ALA A 153 -18.05 -9.99 9.88
N SER A 154 -17.42 -9.70 11.02
CA SER A 154 -16.43 -10.59 11.65
C SER A 154 -16.74 -10.87 13.12
N ARG A 155 -17.94 -11.39 13.39
CA ARG A 155 -18.21 -12.15 14.62
C ARG A 155 -18.77 -13.52 14.22
N PRO A 156 -17.99 -14.61 14.28
CA PRO A 156 -18.58 -15.93 14.11
C PRO A 156 -19.61 -16.15 15.22
N LEU A 157 -20.81 -16.60 14.83
CA LEU A 157 -21.85 -17.03 15.74
C LEU A 157 -21.28 -18.16 16.60
N HIS A 158 -21.04 -17.91 17.88
CA HIS A 158 -20.95 -18.96 18.87
C HIS A 158 -22.30 -19.69 18.88
N GLN A 159 -22.36 -20.85 18.24
CA GLN A 159 -23.32 -21.88 18.58
C GLN A 159 -22.88 -22.46 19.93
N GLU A 160 -23.33 -21.85 21.02
CA GLU A 160 -23.53 -22.61 22.26
C GLU A 160 -24.93 -23.22 22.19
N ASN A 161 -24.93 -24.49 21.80
CA ASN A 161 -26.08 -25.36 21.87
C ASN A 161 -26.56 -25.46 23.33
N GLY A 162 -27.70 -24.84 23.61
CA GLY A 162 -28.55 -25.32 24.69
C GLY A 162 -29.18 -26.65 24.28
N SER A 163 -28.89 -27.72 24.99
CA SER A 163 -29.81 -28.84 25.10
C SER A 163 -29.73 -29.48 26.49
N PHE A 164 -30.85 -29.32 27.18
CA PHE A 164 -31.36 -30.14 28.27
C PHE A 164 -30.91 -31.60 28.25
N CYS A 165 -30.27 -32.03 29.35
CA CYS A 165 -30.67 -33.16 30.20
C CYS A 165 -29.98 -33.02 31.56
#